data_AF-A0A1G7UGB9-F1
#
_entry.id   AF-A0A1G7UGB9-F1
#
_cell.length_a   1.000
_cell.length_b   1.000
_cell.length_c   1.000
_cell.angle_alpha   90.00
_cell.angle_beta   90.00
_cell.angle_gamma   90.00
#
_symmetry.space_group_name_H-M   'P 1'
#
loop_
_entity.id
_entity.type
_entity.pdbx_description
1 polymer ?
#
loop_
_entity_poly.entity_id
_entity_poly.type
_entity_poly.pdbx_seq_one_letter_code
_entity_poly.pdbx_strand_id
1 'polypeptide(L)'
;MKSSLVFREEFRVGRAALHHLKGLQLGKVLFALLSAILINVFDPLGLSGATQERSVESLNKILSPFHPTDGQGTVTVVLIDEPSVDPTLGEESRKQGIVGVSYPLTYDNYRDILSVTLSYRPKAVFVDLIISEGGSRAEDGGSLARLLGHNMARREATARGEPVPLPYVPVYYPDPEAVGVPLSRQPACEHGGVAELGVFGALAEERPFIIRDDAFTGFYPLLAQRDCASEDGDNLLVSPALMLYLDLCRDHPETCPHGLGPPDTPLVARFGTPMALGWSDATGPGNLAYRDRQGTPYCQSFESSPAERAGRYFLAALFGAAGDRLVRPPESNCFYQDSLSVLELLSQYHRITPPAFGVGPQNCDALGDGIGSDFLEKRLCGRVVMLGMDLVGINDTMPSPVHGRVPGVVWHAQALDNLLVYGPDYLRQPPTVFMNADMGSAFEIGLLFVALLGAAITARWIKRRRSRPQHAPASASLPAWSELAEQPHLLIQAGVGLAWIAAKLLVVGAVIFCLILGAEIIYVSLSRYEPNNWLGVASIAYATFGFMISRMSGQGDTDGAT
;
A
#
# COMPACT_ATOMS: atom_id res chain seq x y z
N MET A 1 16.22 -65.67 -16.69
CA MET A 1 17.23 -65.52 -15.61
C MET A 1 18.02 -64.20 -15.62
N LYS A 2 17.78 -63.23 -16.53
CA LYS A 2 18.44 -61.90 -16.51
C LYS A 2 17.65 -60.79 -15.79
N SER A 3 16.38 -61.02 -15.42
CA SER A 3 15.50 -60.00 -14.80
C SER A 3 15.66 -59.84 -13.29
N SER A 4 16.26 -60.82 -12.58
CA SER A 4 16.42 -60.75 -11.11
C SER A 4 17.67 -59.98 -10.66
N LEU A 5 18.61 -59.70 -11.55
CA LEU A 5 19.84 -58.94 -11.26
C LEU A 5 19.63 -57.42 -11.31
N VAL A 6 18.80 -56.94 -12.24
CA VAL A 6 18.49 -55.50 -12.37
C VAL A 6 17.68 -55.00 -11.17
N PHE A 7 16.73 -55.81 -10.68
CA PHE A 7 15.91 -55.46 -9.52
C PHE A 7 16.69 -55.37 -8.19
N ARG A 8 17.85 -56.03 -8.11
CA ARG A 8 18.70 -56.04 -6.89
C ARG A 8 19.61 -54.82 -6.80
N GLU A 9 19.97 -54.23 -7.93
CA GLU A 9 20.76 -52.98 -8.01
C GLU A 9 19.90 -51.76 -7.66
N GLU A 10 18.68 -51.64 -8.19
CA GLU A 10 17.78 -50.52 -7.86
C GLU A 10 17.39 -50.49 -6.37
N PHE A 11 17.19 -51.66 -5.75
CA PHE A 11 16.92 -51.75 -4.31
C PHE A 11 18.12 -51.38 -3.43
N ARG A 12 19.36 -51.50 -3.94
CA ARG A 12 20.57 -51.06 -3.26
C ARG A 12 20.73 -49.55 -3.34
N VAL A 13 20.44 -48.94 -4.50
CA VAL A 13 20.44 -47.49 -4.67
C VAL A 13 19.36 -46.84 -3.80
N GLY A 14 18.16 -47.43 -3.75
CA GLY A 14 17.07 -46.98 -2.87
C GLY A 14 17.40 -47.10 -1.37
N ARG A 15 18.03 -48.20 -0.92
CA ARG A 15 18.45 -48.36 0.49
C ARG A 15 19.59 -47.43 0.89
N ALA A 16 20.54 -47.16 -0.01
CA ALA A 16 21.61 -46.19 0.22
C ALA A 16 21.08 -44.75 0.34
N ALA A 17 20.10 -44.38 -0.50
CA ALA A 17 19.39 -43.10 -0.39
C ALA A 17 18.61 -42.98 0.94
N LEU A 18 17.93 -44.05 1.36
CA LEU A 18 17.16 -44.07 2.61
C LEU A 18 18.05 -44.00 3.88
N HIS A 19 19.23 -44.66 3.85
CA HIS A 19 20.22 -44.50 4.93
C HIS A 19 20.89 -43.12 4.93
N HIS A 20 21.01 -42.46 3.77
CA HIS A 20 21.48 -41.07 3.71
C HIS A 20 20.49 -40.08 4.34
N LEU A 21 19.18 -40.34 4.25
CA LEU A 21 18.12 -39.57 4.90
C LEU A 21 18.10 -39.74 6.43
N LYS A 22 18.38 -40.94 6.96
CA LYS A 22 18.44 -41.17 8.42
C LYS A 22 19.52 -40.37 9.16
N GLY A 23 20.56 -39.91 8.46
CA GLY A 23 21.60 -39.02 9.02
C GLY A 23 21.33 -37.53 8.84
N LEU A 24 20.24 -37.16 8.16
CA LEU A 24 19.76 -35.78 8.12
C LEU A 24 19.16 -35.49 9.50
N GLN A 25 19.42 -34.31 10.08
CA GLN A 25 18.81 -33.91 11.35
C GLN A 25 17.33 -33.54 11.16
N LEU A 26 16.57 -34.43 10.52
CA LEU A 26 15.18 -34.27 10.15
C LEU A 26 14.32 -33.95 11.38
N GLY A 27 14.58 -34.62 12.50
CA GLY A 27 13.91 -34.31 13.76
C GLY A 27 14.13 -32.87 14.24
N LYS A 28 15.30 -32.27 13.98
CA LYS A 28 15.56 -30.86 14.34
C LYS A 28 14.93 -29.89 13.37
N VAL A 29 14.94 -30.20 12.07
CA VAL A 29 14.23 -29.39 11.07
C VAL A 29 12.73 -29.41 11.35
N LEU A 30 12.17 -30.58 11.65
CA LEU A 30 10.75 -30.74 11.99
C LEU A 30 10.41 -30.00 13.30
N PHE A 31 11.26 -30.11 14.32
CA PHE A 31 11.08 -29.37 15.57
C PHE A 31 11.12 -27.85 15.34
N ALA A 32 12.10 -27.35 14.59
CA ALA A 32 12.20 -25.93 14.24
C ALA A 32 10.97 -25.46 13.44
N LEU A 33 10.48 -26.27 12.49
CA LEU A 33 9.28 -25.98 11.71
C LEU A 33 8.03 -25.92 12.62
N LEU A 34 7.86 -26.90 13.50
CA LEU A 34 6.75 -26.93 14.46
C LEU A 34 6.80 -25.75 15.42
N SER A 35 7.98 -25.38 15.91
CA SER A 35 8.16 -24.18 16.74
C SER A 35 7.83 -22.91 15.96
N ALA A 36 8.24 -22.81 14.68
CA ALA A 36 7.90 -21.66 13.83
C ALA A 36 6.38 -21.56 13.60
N ILE A 37 5.72 -22.69 13.31
CA ILE A 37 4.25 -22.75 13.18
C ILE A 37 3.59 -22.31 14.49
N LEU A 38 4.07 -22.81 15.63
CA LEU A 38 3.51 -22.46 16.94
C LEU A 38 3.69 -20.96 17.24
N ILE A 39 4.87 -20.39 16.95
CA ILE A 39 5.14 -18.97 17.16
C ILE A 39 4.25 -18.11 16.24
N ASN A 40 4.06 -18.53 14.99
CA ASN A 40 3.22 -17.79 14.04
C ASN A 40 1.73 -17.85 14.44
N VAL A 41 1.23 -19.03 14.83
CA VAL A 41 -0.19 -19.20 15.21
C VAL A 41 -0.54 -18.53 16.54
N PHE A 42 0.35 -18.59 17.54
CA PHE A 42 0.04 -18.04 18.87
C PHE A 42 0.52 -16.61 19.08
N ASP A 43 1.47 -16.14 18.27
CA ASP A 43 2.19 -14.87 18.37
C ASP A 43 2.28 -14.27 19.80
N PRO A 44 2.87 -15.00 20.76
CA PRO A 44 2.79 -14.62 22.18
C PRO A 44 3.50 -13.30 22.50
N LEU A 45 4.29 -12.77 21.56
CA LEU A 45 5.09 -11.56 21.71
C LEU A 45 4.68 -10.45 20.72
N GLY A 46 3.69 -10.67 19.85
CA GLY A 46 3.31 -9.73 18.79
C GLY A 46 4.39 -9.54 17.72
N LEU A 47 5.37 -10.45 17.63
CA LEU A 47 6.49 -10.33 16.71
C LEU A 47 6.05 -10.58 15.28
N SER A 48 5.10 -11.49 15.05
CA SER A 48 4.63 -11.82 13.71
C SER A 48 3.90 -10.63 13.09
N GLY A 49 2.99 -10.00 13.84
CA GLY A 49 2.27 -8.80 13.38
C GLY A 49 3.21 -7.63 13.09
N ALA A 50 4.15 -7.34 14.02
CA ALA A 50 5.11 -6.24 13.82
C ALA A 50 6.05 -6.47 12.62
N THR A 51 6.48 -7.72 12.41
CA THR A 51 7.34 -8.06 11.26
C THR A 51 6.55 -8.13 9.95
N GLN A 52 5.28 -8.50 9.98
CA GLN A 52 4.37 -8.46 8.84
C GLN A 52 4.13 -7.01 8.39
N GLU A 53 3.75 -6.11 9.29
CA GLU A 53 3.54 -4.70 8.98
C GLU A 53 4.80 -4.08 8.36
N ARG A 54 5.97 -4.34 8.95
CA ARG A 54 7.25 -3.86 8.41
C ARG A 54 7.61 -4.50 7.07
N SER A 55 7.23 -5.76 6.84
CA SER A 55 7.45 -6.48 5.58
C SER A 55 6.63 -5.88 4.44
N VAL A 56 5.35 -5.62 4.70
CA VAL A 56 4.42 -4.94 3.78
C VAL A 56 4.92 -3.53 3.48
N GLU A 57 5.30 -2.77 4.51
CA GLU A 57 5.82 -1.41 4.33
C GLU A 57 7.08 -1.40 3.45
N SER A 58 8.04 -2.29 3.75
CA SER A 58 9.29 -2.39 3.03
C SER A 58 9.09 -2.83 1.59
N LEU A 59 8.22 -3.82 1.35
CA LEU A 59 7.98 -4.30 -0.01
C LEU A 59 7.23 -3.26 -0.85
N ASN A 60 6.25 -2.57 -0.27
CA ASN A 60 5.58 -1.45 -0.93
C ASN A 60 6.57 -0.35 -1.34
N LYS A 61 7.50 0.04 -0.46
CA LYS A 61 8.57 0.99 -0.81
C LYS A 61 9.49 0.48 -1.92
N ILE A 62 9.85 -0.80 -1.90
CA ILE A 62 10.72 -1.39 -2.94
C ILE A 62 10.00 -1.44 -4.30
N LEU A 63 8.69 -1.71 -4.30
CA LEU A 63 7.89 -1.86 -5.52
C LEU A 63 7.29 -0.55 -6.01
N SER A 64 7.20 0.49 -5.18
CA SER A 64 6.60 1.77 -5.53
C SER A 64 7.20 2.48 -6.76
N PRO A 65 8.51 2.37 -7.08
CA PRO A 65 9.05 2.91 -8.32
C PRO A 65 8.53 2.25 -9.59
N PHE A 66 7.92 1.06 -9.46
CA PHE A 66 7.39 0.25 -10.56
C PHE A 66 5.86 0.22 -10.59
N HIS A 67 5.18 0.95 -9.71
CA HIS A 67 3.73 1.09 -9.78
C HIS A 67 3.34 1.76 -11.11
N PRO A 68 2.36 1.22 -11.85
CA PRO A 68 1.92 1.81 -13.12
C PRO A 68 1.45 3.27 -12.94
N THR A 69 1.66 4.10 -13.96
CA THR A 69 1.27 5.53 -13.95
C THR A 69 -0.04 5.79 -14.70
N ASP A 70 -0.73 4.74 -15.17
CA ASP A 70 -1.88 4.86 -16.07
C ASP A 70 -3.08 5.56 -15.39
N GLY A 71 -3.31 5.29 -14.10
CA GLY A 71 -4.38 5.95 -13.35
C GLY A 71 -4.02 7.35 -12.83
N GLN A 72 -2.72 7.70 -12.77
CA GLN A 72 -2.22 9.00 -12.29
C GLN A 72 -2.85 10.19 -13.02
N GLY A 73 -3.03 10.09 -14.33
CA GLY A 73 -3.61 11.15 -15.17
C GLY A 73 -5.13 11.22 -15.12
N THR A 74 -5.79 10.26 -14.48
CA THR A 74 -7.25 10.15 -14.45
C THR A 74 -7.87 10.80 -13.22
N VAL A 75 -7.13 10.84 -12.11
CA VAL A 75 -7.60 11.37 -10.82
C VAL A 75 -6.80 12.61 -10.42
N THR A 76 -7.50 13.68 -10.06
CA THR A 76 -6.93 14.90 -9.49
C THR A 76 -7.50 15.12 -8.09
N VAL A 77 -6.63 15.35 -7.12
CA VAL A 77 -7.03 15.69 -5.76
C VAL A 77 -7.01 17.19 -5.58
N VAL A 78 -8.10 17.81 -5.15
CA VAL A 78 -8.14 19.21 -4.74
C VAL A 78 -8.10 19.24 -3.21
N LEU A 79 -7.11 19.92 -2.64
CA LEU A 79 -6.89 19.96 -1.19
C LEU A 79 -7.13 21.35 -0.63
N ILE A 80 -7.93 21.42 0.43
CA ILE A 80 -7.94 22.57 1.35
C ILE A 80 -6.81 22.35 2.35
N ASP A 81 -5.69 23.00 2.11
CA ASP A 81 -4.46 22.89 2.91
C ASP A 81 -4.21 24.13 3.77
N GLU A 82 -3.19 24.06 4.64
CA GLU A 82 -2.79 25.18 5.52
C GLU A 82 -2.58 26.52 4.77
N PRO A 83 -1.85 26.57 3.63
CA PRO A 83 -1.75 27.80 2.84
C PRO A 83 -3.09 28.33 2.33
N SER A 84 -4.05 27.46 2.01
CA SER A 84 -5.38 27.88 1.55
C SER A 84 -6.21 28.59 2.62
N VAL A 85 -5.97 28.28 3.88
CA VAL A 85 -6.73 28.82 5.02
C VAL A 85 -5.98 29.88 5.83
N ASP A 86 -4.78 30.26 5.41
CA ASP A 86 -3.91 31.15 6.17
C ASP A 86 -4.55 32.55 6.36
N PRO A 87 -4.89 32.94 7.61
CA PRO A 87 -5.50 34.23 7.89
C PRO A 87 -4.55 35.41 7.63
N THR A 88 -3.25 35.15 7.52
CA THR A 88 -2.21 36.16 7.25
C THR A 88 -2.07 36.50 5.77
N LEU A 89 -2.82 35.83 4.88
CA LEU A 89 -3.01 36.25 3.49
C LEU A 89 -3.66 37.64 3.45
N GLY A 90 -2.79 38.64 3.56
CA GLY A 90 -3.15 40.04 3.70
C GLY A 90 -3.71 40.65 2.42
N GLU A 91 -4.10 41.91 2.54
CA GLU A 91 -4.69 42.69 1.45
C GLU A 91 -3.80 42.75 0.19
N GLU A 92 -2.47 42.70 0.35
CA GLU A 92 -1.53 42.67 -0.77
C GLU A 92 -1.56 41.37 -1.57
N SER A 93 -1.71 40.21 -0.91
CA SER A 93 -1.85 38.92 -1.60
C SER A 93 -3.14 38.91 -2.43
N ARG A 94 -4.23 39.48 -1.90
CA ARG A 94 -5.49 39.64 -2.64
C ARG A 94 -5.36 40.61 -3.83
N LYS A 95 -4.57 41.69 -3.69
CA LYS A 95 -4.27 42.61 -4.81
C LYS A 95 -3.48 41.92 -5.93
N GLN A 96 -2.74 40.87 -5.62
CA GLN A 96 -2.05 40.00 -6.59
C GLN A 96 -2.95 38.87 -7.12
N GLY A 97 -4.24 38.87 -6.81
CA GLY A 97 -5.20 37.83 -7.25
C GLY A 97 -5.01 36.49 -6.55
N ILE A 98 -4.33 36.45 -5.40
CA ILE A 98 -4.25 35.26 -4.54
C ILE A 98 -5.50 35.25 -3.66
N VAL A 99 -6.34 34.22 -3.80
CA VAL A 99 -7.61 34.10 -3.10
C VAL A 99 -7.55 32.90 -2.17
N GLY A 100 -7.22 33.14 -0.91
CA GLY A 100 -7.39 32.17 0.16
C GLY A 100 -8.82 32.16 0.70
N VAL A 101 -9.18 31.11 1.43
CA VAL A 101 -10.44 30.98 2.17
C VAL A 101 -10.18 31.14 3.66
N SER A 102 -11.18 31.53 4.45
CA SER A 102 -11.04 31.54 5.91
C SER A 102 -11.41 30.17 6.48
N TYR A 103 -10.70 29.71 7.51
CA TYR A 103 -11.15 28.59 8.34
C TYR A 103 -11.85 29.09 9.62
N PRO A 104 -12.99 28.51 10.03
CA PRO A 104 -13.75 27.45 9.36
C PRO A 104 -14.36 27.94 8.04
N LEU A 105 -14.44 27.04 7.05
CA LEU A 105 -14.99 27.37 5.72
C LEU A 105 -16.49 27.66 5.81
N THR A 106 -16.93 28.68 5.08
CA THR A 106 -18.35 28.99 4.93
C THR A 106 -18.98 28.16 3.80
N TYR A 107 -20.31 28.07 3.78
CA TYR A 107 -21.04 27.44 2.67
C TYR A 107 -20.75 28.10 1.32
N ASP A 108 -20.53 29.42 1.30
CA ASP A 108 -20.12 30.14 0.09
C ASP A 108 -18.74 29.70 -0.39
N ASN A 109 -17.78 29.46 0.53
CA ASN A 109 -16.48 28.93 0.14
C ASN A 109 -16.59 27.54 -0.50
N TYR A 110 -17.39 26.64 0.08
CA TYR A 110 -17.64 25.33 -0.52
C TYR A 110 -18.32 25.43 -1.89
N ARG A 111 -19.33 26.31 -2.02
CA ARG A 111 -20.00 26.57 -3.30
C ARG A 111 -19.01 27.07 -4.33
N ASP A 112 -18.15 28.02 -3.98
CA ASP A 112 -17.23 28.65 -4.92
C ASP A 112 -16.20 27.62 -5.42
N ILE A 113 -15.57 26.86 -4.51
CA ILE A 113 -14.64 25.76 -4.85
C ILE A 113 -15.30 24.75 -5.79
N LEU A 114 -16.50 24.30 -5.45
CA LEU A 114 -17.22 23.31 -6.24
C LEU A 114 -17.66 23.88 -7.60
N SER A 115 -18.14 25.14 -7.64
CA SER A 115 -18.59 25.79 -8.88
C SER A 115 -17.44 25.97 -9.87
N VAL A 116 -16.26 26.36 -9.38
CA VAL A 116 -15.04 26.46 -10.16
C VAL A 116 -14.67 25.09 -10.69
N THR A 117 -14.59 24.08 -9.82
CA THR A 117 -14.27 22.69 -10.21
C THR A 117 -15.21 22.18 -11.31
N LEU A 118 -16.51 22.37 -11.12
CA LEU A 118 -17.54 21.92 -12.06
C LEU A 118 -17.52 22.69 -13.39
N SER A 119 -17.06 23.94 -13.41
CA SER A 119 -16.92 24.73 -14.64
C SER A 119 -15.97 24.08 -15.66
N TYR A 120 -15.02 23.27 -15.19
CA TYR A 120 -14.06 22.55 -16.02
C TYR A 120 -14.56 21.19 -16.51
N ARG A 121 -15.82 20.81 -16.23
CA ARG A 121 -16.45 19.56 -16.70
C ARG A 121 -15.61 18.30 -16.39
N PRO A 122 -15.28 18.05 -15.11
CA PRO A 122 -14.70 16.77 -14.70
C PRO A 122 -15.68 15.61 -14.99
N LYS A 123 -15.16 14.39 -15.15
CA LYS A 123 -15.96 13.16 -15.30
C LYS A 123 -16.81 12.89 -14.06
N ALA A 124 -16.22 13.12 -12.89
CA ALA A 124 -16.88 12.98 -11.59
C ALA A 124 -16.19 13.88 -10.56
N VAL A 125 -16.91 14.30 -9.51
CA VAL A 125 -16.37 15.05 -8.38
C VAL A 125 -16.70 14.34 -7.08
N PHE A 126 -15.74 13.72 -6.41
CA PHE A 126 -15.89 13.21 -5.06
C PHE A 126 -15.58 14.29 -4.02
N VAL A 127 -16.32 14.32 -2.91
CA VAL A 127 -16.16 15.35 -1.86
C VAL A 127 -16.06 14.68 -0.50
N ASP A 128 -14.93 14.87 0.17
CA ASP A 128 -14.54 14.33 1.47
C ASP A 128 -14.20 15.47 2.42
N LEU A 129 -15.23 16.09 2.99
CA LEU A 129 -15.11 17.34 3.75
C LEU A 129 -15.79 17.23 5.10
N ILE A 130 -15.15 17.81 6.12
CA ILE A 130 -15.74 17.99 7.43
C ILE A 130 -16.35 19.38 7.50
N ILE A 131 -17.68 19.46 7.45
CA ILE A 131 -18.42 20.72 7.59
C ILE A 131 -18.60 21.00 9.08
N SER A 132 -17.96 22.05 9.59
CA SER A 132 -18.16 22.49 10.98
C SER A 132 -19.37 23.43 11.08
N GLU A 133 -20.26 23.18 12.04
CA GLU A 133 -21.49 23.96 12.28
C GLU A 133 -21.21 25.45 12.63
N GLY A 134 -19.99 25.76 13.06
CA GLY A 134 -19.57 27.11 13.48
C GLY A 134 -19.46 28.14 12.36
N GLY A 135 -19.51 27.72 11.08
CA GLY A 135 -19.40 28.62 9.92
C GLY A 135 -20.73 29.26 9.46
N SER A 136 -21.87 28.81 9.97
CA SER A 136 -23.18 29.29 9.52
C SER A 136 -23.83 30.25 10.50
N ARG A 137 -24.05 31.50 10.06
CA ARG A 137 -25.34 32.14 10.34
C ARG A 137 -26.39 31.34 9.56
N ALA A 138 -27.42 30.87 10.25
CA ALA A 138 -28.42 29.92 9.77
C ALA A 138 -29.26 30.35 8.54
N GLU A 139 -28.95 31.46 7.88
CA GLU A 139 -29.71 32.00 6.75
C GLU A 139 -29.17 31.57 5.36
N ASP A 140 -27.91 31.12 5.23
CA ASP A 140 -27.26 30.88 3.92
C ASP A 140 -27.13 29.41 3.47
N GLY A 141 -27.53 28.44 4.31
CA GLY A 141 -27.45 27.00 3.99
C GLY A 141 -28.30 26.55 2.78
N GLY A 142 -29.21 27.39 2.29
CA GLY A 142 -30.04 27.12 1.14
C GLY A 142 -29.30 27.12 -0.21
N SER A 143 -28.12 27.73 -0.34
CA SER A 143 -27.45 27.88 -1.64
C SER A 143 -26.67 26.62 -2.07
N LEU A 144 -25.92 25.99 -1.16
CA LEU A 144 -25.22 24.73 -1.43
C LEU A 144 -26.23 23.58 -1.61
N ALA A 145 -27.26 23.51 -0.76
CA ALA A 145 -28.35 22.54 -0.91
C ALA A 145 -29.09 22.70 -2.24
N ARG A 146 -29.29 23.93 -2.74
CA ARG A 146 -29.85 24.17 -4.09
C ARG A 146 -28.88 23.77 -5.20
N LEU A 147 -27.57 23.98 -5.06
CA LEU A 147 -26.59 23.56 -6.06
C LEU A 147 -26.47 22.03 -6.15
N LEU A 148 -26.49 21.34 -5.00
CA LEU A 148 -26.55 19.88 -4.93
C LEU A 148 -27.91 19.36 -5.46
N GLY A 149 -29.02 19.99 -5.06
CA GLY A 149 -30.38 19.63 -5.49
C GLY A 149 -30.68 19.89 -6.97
N HIS A 150 -30.12 20.94 -7.58
CA HIS A 150 -30.27 21.21 -9.01
C HIS A 150 -29.59 20.16 -9.89
N ASN A 151 -28.48 19.57 -9.42
CA ASN A 151 -27.82 18.46 -10.11
C ASN A 151 -28.64 17.16 -9.99
N MET A 152 -29.39 16.96 -8.89
CA MET A 152 -30.35 15.86 -8.76
C MET A 152 -31.55 16.01 -9.72
N ALA A 153 -32.14 17.21 -9.83
CA ALA A 153 -33.23 17.47 -10.79
C ALA A 153 -32.80 17.25 -12.25
N ARG A 154 -31.50 17.37 -12.54
CA ARG A 154 -30.91 17.07 -13.85
C ARG A 154 -30.90 15.57 -14.17
N ARG A 155 -30.86 14.68 -13.15
CA ARG A 155 -31.00 13.21 -13.33
C ARG A 155 -32.40 12.80 -13.78
N GLU A 156 -33.45 13.48 -13.32
CA GLU A 156 -34.83 13.26 -13.79
C GLU A 156 -35.04 13.70 -15.25
N ALA A 157 -34.18 14.59 -15.77
CA ALA A 157 -34.16 14.93 -17.19
C ALA A 157 -33.43 13.85 -18.01
N THR A 158 -32.35 13.25 -17.48
CA THR A 158 -31.63 12.12 -18.10
C THR A 158 -32.52 10.88 -18.26
N ALA A 159 -33.42 10.61 -17.30
CA ALA A 159 -34.41 9.54 -17.39
C ALA A 159 -35.42 9.71 -18.56
N ARG A 160 -35.50 10.92 -19.17
CA ARG A 160 -36.35 11.24 -20.31
C ARG A 160 -35.62 11.22 -21.67
N GLY A 161 -34.35 10.81 -21.70
CA GLY A 161 -33.60 10.58 -22.95
C GLY A 161 -33.00 11.83 -23.61
N GLU A 162 -32.84 12.93 -22.87
CA GLU A 162 -32.11 14.11 -23.35
C GLU A 162 -30.60 13.97 -23.07
N PRO A 163 -29.70 14.30 -24.03
CA PRO A 163 -28.26 14.21 -23.83
C PRO A 163 -27.78 15.33 -22.89
N VAL A 164 -27.37 14.96 -21.67
CA VAL A 164 -26.85 15.89 -20.66
C VAL A 164 -25.50 15.36 -20.13
N PRO A 165 -24.40 16.13 -20.21
CA PRO A 165 -23.13 15.75 -19.59
C PRO A 165 -23.23 15.87 -18.06
N LEU A 166 -22.87 14.78 -17.37
CA LEU A 166 -22.94 14.62 -15.91
C LEU A 166 -21.87 15.47 -15.19
N PRO A 167 -22.22 16.02 -14.02
CA PRO A 167 -21.28 16.08 -12.91
C PRO A 167 -21.90 15.44 -11.67
N TYR A 168 -21.33 14.33 -11.22
CA TYR A 168 -21.74 13.71 -9.96
C TYR A 168 -20.91 14.26 -8.80
N VAL A 169 -21.62 14.66 -7.73
CA VAL A 169 -21.10 15.04 -6.40
C VAL A 169 -21.64 14.01 -5.41
N PRO A 170 -20.87 13.01 -4.93
CA PRO A 170 -21.24 12.24 -3.76
C PRO A 170 -21.04 13.14 -2.53
N VAL A 171 -22.10 13.85 -2.15
CA VAL A 171 -22.49 13.89 -0.74
C VAL A 171 -23.44 12.71 -0.56
N TYR A 172 -23.33 11.99 0.56
CA TYR A 172 -24.18 10.84 0.87
C TYR A 172 -25.68 11.13 0.59
N TYR A 173 -26.35 10.13 0.01
CA TYR A 173 -27.68 10.17 -0.65
C TYR A 173 -28.86 10.53 0.27
N PRO A 174 -29.91 11.14 -0.32
CA PRO A 174 -31.17 10.43 -0.41
C PRO A 174 -31.71 10.42 -1.86
N ASP A 175 -31.54 9.30 -2.58
CA ASP A 175 -32.59 8.55 -3.32
C ASP A 175 -31.97 7.32 -4.03
N PRO A 176 -32.32 6.07 -3.66
CA PRO A 176 -31.66 4.84 -4.12
C PRO A 176 -32.21 4.17 -5.40
N GLU A 177 -33.15 4.74 -6.15
CA GLU A 177 -33.80 4.03 -7.27
C GLU A 177 -32.96 3.84 -8.56
N ALA A 178 -31.75 4.40 -8.66
CA ALA A 178 -30.98 4.40 -9.92
C ALA A 178 -30.09 3.17 -10.19
N VAL A 179 -29.95 2.22 -9.24
CA VAL A 179 -28.96 1.12 -9.34
C VAL A 179 -29.58 -0.24 -9.72
N GLY A 180 -30.89 -0.32 -9.95
CA GLY A 180 -31.52 -1.60 -10.37
C GLY A 180 -31.44 -2.72 -9.32
N VAL A 181 -31.09 -2.36 -8.09
CA VAL A 181 -31.18 -3.20 -6.89
C VAL A 181 -32.43 -2.71 -6.15
N PRO A 182 -33.49 -3.53 -5.98
CA PRO A 182 -34.74 -3.10 -5.38
C PRO A 182 -34.56 -2.94 -3.87
N LEU A 183 -34.11 -1.77 -3.40
CA LEU A 183 -34.07 -1.47 -1.97
C LEU A 183 -35.44 -0.96 -1.50
N SER A 184 -36.21 -1.88 -0.95
CA SER A 184 -37.44 -1.64 -0.18
C SER A 184 -37.21 -0.57 0.91
N ARG A 185 -38.08 0.45 0.97
CA ARG A 185 -38.13 1.42 2.08
C ARG A 185 -38.39 0.67 3.39
N GLN A 186 -37.41 0.61 4.30
CA GLN A 186 -37.57 -0.11 5.57
C GLN A 186 -36.90 0.58 6.79
N PRO A 187 -37.37 0.24 8.01
CA PRO A 187 -37.40 1.12 9.18
C PRO A 187 -36.08 1.19 9.95
N ALA A 188 -35.94 2.23 10.78
CA ALA A 188 -34.79 2.49 11.63
C ALA A 188 -34.47 1.28 12.54
N CYS A 189 -33.21 0.86 12.54
CA CYS A 189 -32.72 -0.23 13.37
C CYS A 189 -32.53 0.26 14.81
N GLU A 190 -33.48 -0.02 15.69
CA GLU A 190 -33.36 0.18 17.14
C GLU A 190 -32.80 -1.08 17.82
N HIS A 191 -31.63 -0.90 18.45
CA HIS A 191 -31.06 -1.70 19.54
C HIS A 191 -30.50 -3.11 19.26
N GLY A 192 -29.19 -3.27 19.52
CA GLY A 192 -28.54 -4.57 19.71
C GLY A 192 -27.09 -4.46 20.18
N GLY A 193 -26.86 -4.82 21.45
CA GLY A 193 -25.60 -5.04 22.17
C GLY A 193 -24.26 -5.04 21.42
N VAL A 194 -23.35 -4.20 21.93
CA VAL A 194 -21.91 -4.22 21.70
C VAL A 194 -21.34 -5.59 22.08
N ALA A 195 -20.98 -6.42 21.09
CA ALA A 195 -20.18 -7.62 21.29
C ALA A 195 -19.28 -7.86 20.06
N GLU A 196 -18.00 -7.54 20.22
CA GLU A 196 -16.83 -8.15 19.56
C GLU A 196 -16.87 -8.41 18.04
N LEU A 197 -17.00 -7.34 17.25
CA LEU A 197 -16.22 -7.13 16.03
C LEU A 197 -16.25 -5.63 15.73
N GLY A 198 -15.22 -4.93 16.24
CA GLY A 198 -15.17 -3.47 16.27
C GLY A 198 -14.82 -2.86 14.92
N VAL A 199 -15.72 -2.95 13.94
CA VAL A 199 -15.78 -2.01 12.82
C VAL A 199 -17.25 -1.91 12.43
N PHE A 200 -17.79 -0.69 12.34
CA PHE A 200 -19.14 -0.38 11.82
C PHE A 200 -20.32 -0.54 12.80
N GLY A 201 -20.40 0.35 13.79
CA GLY A 201 -21.63 0.54 14.58
C GLY A 201 -22.01 2.03 14.70
N ALA A 202 -22.79 2.55 13.73
CA ALA A 202 -23.74 3.66 13.88
C ALA A 202 -24.30 4.11 12.50
N LEU A 203 -25.43 3.55 12.08
CA LEU A 203 -26.23 4.10 10.97
C LEU A 203 -27.72 4.11 11.36
N ALA A 204 -28.13 5.20 12.03
CA ALA A 204 -29.54 5.62 12.15
C ALA A 204 -29.68 7.13 12.46
N GLU A 205 -28.58 7.87 12.58
CA GLU A 205 -28.58 9.34 12.68
C GLU A 205 -27.65 9.86 11.59
N GLU A 206 -27.87 11.09 11.14
CA GLU A 206 -27.09 11.88 10.16
C GLU A 206 -25.62 12.09 10.59
N ARG A 207 -24.91 11.02 10.91
CA ARG A 207 -23.53 11.05 11.37
C ARG A 207 -22.60 10.71 10.20
N PRO A 208 -21.49 11.44 10.06
CA PRO A 208 -20.48 11.18 9.03
C PRO A 208 -19.98 9.74 9.10
N PHE A 209 -19.66 9.16 7.94
CA PHE A 209 -18.97 7.89 7.85
C PHE A 209 -17.54 8.07 8.36
N ILE A 210 -17.35 7.97 9.68
CA ILE A 210 -16.02 8.01 10.29
C ILE A 210 -15.47 6.59 10.24
N ILE A 211 -14.56 6.37 9.29
CA ILE A 211 -13.68 5.21 9.31
C ILE A 211 -12.75 5.38 10.52
N ARG A 212 -12.92 4.54 11.54
CA ARG A 212 -12.11 4.61 12.77
C ARG A 212 -10.70 4.05 12.53
N ASP A 213 -9.69 4.85 12.89
CA ASP A 213 -8.24 4.64 12.72
C ASP A 213 -7.70 3.33 13.34
N ASP A 214 -8.35 2.82 14.38
CA ASP A 214 -7.81 1.81 15.31
C ASP A 214 -7.82 0.36 14.77
N ALA A 215 -8.40 0.12 13.59
CA ALA A 215 -8.46 -1.21 12.97
C ALA A 215 -7.80 -1.29 11.58
N PHE A 216 -7.17 -0.21 11.09
CA PHE A 216 -6.63 -0.21 9.73
C PHE A 216 -5.29 -0.95 9.64
N THR A 217 -5.38 -2.21 9.27
CA THR A 217 -4.26 -3.10 8.92
C THR A 217 -3.63 -2.77 7.55
N GLY A 218 -3.85 -1.57 7.01
CA GLY A 218 -3.33 -1.15 5.71
C GLY A 218 -4.19 -1.50 4.49
N PHE A 219 -5.44 -1.94 4.68
CA PHE A 219 -6.34 -2.34 3.59
C PHE A 219 -7.54 -1.44 3.45
N TYR A 220 -7.80 -1.00 2.22
CA TYR A 220 -8.98 -0.25 1.86
C TYR A 220 -10.21 -1.17 1.69
N PRO A 221 -11.28 -1.01 2.49
CA PRO A 221 -12.49 -1.79 2.33
C PRO A 221 -13.22 -1.37 1.06
N LEU A 222 -13.57 -2.34 0.20
CA LEU A 222 -14.35 -2.10 -1.01
C LEU A 222 -15.84 -2.31 -0.78
N LEU A 223 -16.18 -3.35 -0.01
CA LEU A 223 -17.53 -3.69 0.40
C LEU A 223 -17.56 -3.87 1.92
N ALA A 224 -18.65 -3.45 2.54
CA ALA A 224 -18.94 -3.69 3.95
C ALA A 224 -20.37 -4.26 4.06
N GLN A 225 -20.56 -5.29 4.88
CA GLN A 225 -21.89 -5.80 5.17
C GLN A 225 -22.51 -4.95 6.28
N ARG A 226 -23.78 -4.51 6.12
CA ARG A 226 -24.52 -3.93 7.25
C ARG A 226 -24.98 -5.07 8.15
N ASP A 227 -24.77 -4.91 9.45
CA ASP A 227 -25.26 -5.85 10.48
C ASP A 227 -26.80 -5.89 10.58
N CYS A 228 -27.49 -5.00 9.89
CA CYS A 228 -28.94 -4.95 9.83
C CYS A 228 -29.42 -5.91 8.73
N ALA A 229 -29.75 -7.15 9.11
CA ALA A 229 -30.33 -8.14 8.22
C ALA A 229 -31.72 -7.66 7.70
N SER A 230 -31.74 -7.02 6.53
CA SER A 230 -32.94 -7.02 5.68
C SER A 230 -33.15 -8.41 5.07
N GLU A 231 -34.39 -8.88 5.02
CA GLU A 231 -34.78 -10.18 4.47
C GLU A 231 -34.44 -10.34 2.97
N ASP A 232 -34.14 -9.24 2.28
CA ASP A 232 -33.89 -9.18 0.83
C ASP A 232 -32.40 -9.33 0.44
N GLY A 233 -31.47 -9.43 1.40
CA GLY A 233 -30.06 -9.76 1.10
C GLY A 233 -29.18 -8.64 0.53
N ASP A 234 -29.73 -7.45 0.26
CA ASP A 234 -29.03 -6.32 -0.37
C ASP A 234 -28.37 -5.35 0.64
N ASN A 235 -27.70 -5.88 1.67
CA ASN A 235 -27.10 -5.07 2.76
C ASN A 235 -25.61 -4.76 2.55
N LEU A 236 -25.21 -4.45 1.32
CA LEU A 236 -23.81 -4.13 0.99
C LEU A 236 -23.61 -2.62 0.90
N LEU A 237 -22.75 -2.10 1.77
CA LEU A 237 -22.15 -0.79 1.63
C LEU A 237 -20.99 -0.86 0.64
N VAL A 238 -21.03 0.00 -0.37
CA VAL A 238 -19.95 0.16 -1.36
C VAL A 238 -19.10 1.35 -0.95
N SER A 239 -17.78 1.19 -0.93
CA SER A 239 -16.90 2.30 -0.60
C SER A 239 -16.88 3.37 -1.71
N PRO A 240 -16.52 4.63 -1.38
CA PRO A 240 -16.51 5.71 -2.38
C PRO A 240 -15.65 5.40 -3.61
N ALA A 241 -14.46 4.82 -3.42
CA ALA A 241 -13.59 4.48 -4.54
C ALA A 241 -14.19 3.37 -5.43
N LEU A 242 -14.78 2.33 -4.85
CA LEU A 242 -15.46 1.29 -5.63
C LEU A 242 -16.67 1.86 -6.37
N MET A 243 -17.49 2.67 -5.72
CA MET A 243 -18.66 3.29 -6.36
C MET A 243 -18.25 4.15 -7.56
N LEU A 244 -17.25 5.00 -7.40
CA LEU A 244 -16.70 5.82 -8.50
C LEU A 244 -16.16 4.95 -9.63
N TYR A 245 -15.42 3.89 -9.30
CA TYR A 245 -14.92 2.95 -10.30
C TYR A 245 -16.06 2.29 -11.09
N LEU A 246 -17.10 1.80 -10.41
CA LEU A 246 -18.25 1.16 -11.06
C LEU A 246 -18.96 2.12 -12.02
N ASP A 247 -19.19 3.36 -11.59
CA ASP A 247 -19.84 4.39 -12.40
C ASP A 247 -18.96 4.81 -13.58
N LEU A 248 -17.66 5.04 -13.35
CA LEU A 248 -16.70 5.39 -14.40
C LEU A 248 -16.59 4.31 -15.45
N CYS A 249 -16.47 3.04 -15.07
CA CYS A 249 -16.35 1.97 -16.06
C CYS A 249 -17.66 1.72 -16.84
N ARG A 250 -18.82 2.05 -16.25
CA ARG A 250 -20.10 1.98 -16.93
C ARG A 250 -20.23 3.09 -17.98
N ASP A 251 -19.89 4.32 -17.59
CA ASP A 251 -20.14 5.51 -18.40
C ASP A 251 -18.96 5.83 -19.35
N HIS A 252 -17.75 5.39 -18.98
CA HIS A 252 -16.47 5.60 -19.66
C HIS A 252 -15.63 4.30 -19.71
N PRO A 253 -16.08 3.24 -20.40
CA PRO A 253 -15.40 1.94 -20.43
C PRO A 253 -13.95 2.02 -20.93
N GLU A 254 -13.61 3.02 -21.74
CA GLU A 254 -12.24 3.28 -22.21
C GLU A 254 -11.26 3.62 -21.08
N THR A 255 -11.76 4.10 -19.92
CA THR A 255 -10.94 4.40 -18.74
C THR A 255 -10.62 3.17 -17.89
N CYS A 256 -11.29 2.04 -18.17
CA CYS A 256 -11.18 0.81 -17.39
C CYS A 256 -10.66 -0.32 -18.28
N PRO A 257 -9.32 -0.46 -18.45
CA PRO A 257 -8.75 -1.45 -19.34
C PRO A 257 -9.14 -2.89 -18.97
N HIS A 258 -9.39 -3.16 -17.69
CA HIS A 258 -9.84 -4.45 -17.19
C HIS A 258 -11.37 -4.61 -17.14
N GLY A 259 -12.12 -3.54 -17.44
CA GLY A 259 -13.57 -3.48 -17.33
C GLY A 259 -14.07 -3.85 -15.93
N LEU A 260 -15.38 -4.09 -15.80
CA LEU A 260 -15.98 -4.51 -14.52
C LEU A 260 -15.74 -6.00 -14.20
N GLY A 261 -15.06 -6.75 -15.07
CA GLY A 261 -15.08 -8.21 -15.07
C GLY A 261 -16.37 -8.80 -15.64
N PRO A 262 -16.58 -10.13 -15.55
CA PRO A 262 -17.76 -10.79 -16.10
C PRO A 262 -19.05 -10.25 -15.45
N PRO A 263 -20.07 -9.86 -16.24
CA PRO A 263 -21.29 -9.23 -15.72
C PRO A 263 -22.10 -10.16 -14.80
N ASP A 264 -22.01 -11.47 -15.03
CA ASP A 264 -22.74 -12.49 -14.27
C ASP A 264 -22.12 -12.80 -12.90
N THR A 265 -20.91 -12.29 -12.62
CA THR A 265 -20.25 -12.52 -11.33
C THR A 265 -20.77 -11.51 -10.30
N PRO A 266 -21.29 -11.94 -9.14
CA PRO A 266 -21.73 -11.03 -8.09
C PRO A 266 -20.65 -10.03 -7.68
N LEU A 267 -21.05 -8.80 -7.32
CA LEU A 267 -20.11 -7.75 -6.89
C LEU A 267 -19.25 -8.22 -5.71
N VAL A 268 -19.85 -8.96 -4.76
CA VAL A 268 -19.15 -9.56 -3.62
C VAL A 268 -18.06 -10.55 -4.05
N ALA A 269 -18.30 -11.33 -5.11
CA ALA A 269 -17.30 -12.27 -5.61
C ALA A 269 -16.13 -11.56 -6.31
N ARG A 270 -16.34 -10.35 -6.85
CA ARG A 270 -15.30 -9.54 -7.50
C ARG A 270 -14.54 -8.63 -6.53
N PHE A 271 -15.25 -8.01 -5.60
CA PHE A 271 -14.74 -6.92 -4.75
C PHE A 271 -15.00 -7.13 -3.26
N GLY A 272 -15.38 -8.34 -2.84
CA GLY A 272 -15.68 -8.64 -1.43
C GLY A 272 -14.45 -8.72 -0.54
N THR A 273 -13.26 -8.87 -1.11
CA THR A 273 -12.00 -8.86 -0.35
C THR A 273 -11.49 -7.43 -0.17
N PRO A 274 -11.01 -7.03 1.03
CA PRO A 274 -10.33 -5.75 1.20
C PRO A 274 -9.14 -5.60 0.25
N MET A 275 -8.93 -4.38 -0.26
CA MET A 275 -7.84 -4.04 -1.16
C MET A 275 -6.60 -3.65 -0.36
N ALA A 276 -5.46 -4.29 -0.63
CA ALA A 276 -4.17 -3.76 -0.24
C ALA A 276 -3.77 -2.66 -1.23
N LEU A 277 -3.54 -1.44 -0.74
CA LEU A 277 -3.19 -0.33 -1.61
C LEU A 277 -1.76 -0.46 -2.12
N GLY A 278 -1.60 -0.55 -3.44
CA GLY A 278 -0.34 -0.23 -4.10
C GLY A 278 -0.10 1.26 -4.05
N TRP A 279 1.13 1.67 -3.74
CA TRP A 279 1.56 3.06 -3.68
C TRP A 279 2.70 3.27 -4.66
N SER A 280 2.75 4.45 -5.28
CA SER A 280 3.86 4.85 -6.15
C SER A 280 4.75 5.88 -5.45
N ASP A 281 6.05 5.87 -5.72
CA ASP A 281 6.96 6.96 -5.30
C ASP A 281 7.06 8.07 -6.34
N ALA A 282 6.44 7.90 -7.51
CA ALA A 282 6.40 8.92 -8.53
C ALA A 282 5.54 10.09 -8.08
N THR A 283 5.94 11.30 -8.41
CA THR A 283 5.15 12.50 -8.17
C THR A 283 4.25 12.78 -9.36
N GLY A 284 3.02 13.25 -9.10
CA GLY A 284 2.10 13.75 -10.13
C GLY A 284 2.79 14.69 -11.12
N PRO A 285 2.68 14.49 -12.45
CA PRO A 285 3.32 15.36 -13.45
C PRO A 285 2.85 16.81 -13.32
N GLY A 286 1.60 17.02 -12.91
CA GLY A 286 1.09 18.33 -12.55
C GLY A 286 1.91 18.95 -11.42
N ASN A 287 2.11 18.22 -10.33
CA ASN A 287 2.80 18.70 -9.13
C ASN A 287 4.26 19.13 -9.45
N LEU A 288 4.93 18.38 -10.33
CA LEU A 288 6.25 18.74 -10.85
C LEU A 288 6.23 20.02 -11.69
N ALA A 289 5.25 20.16 -12.59
CA ALA A 289 5.11 21.37 -13.41
C ALA A 289 4.81 22.62 -12.56
N TYR A 290 4.11 22.46 -11.43
CA TYR A 290 3.84 23.55 -10.49
C TYR A 290 5.13 24.03 -9.81
N ARG A 291 5.94 23.09 -9.29
CA ARG A 291 7.25 23.37 -8.70
C ARG A 291 8.13 24.20 -9.64
N ASP A 292 8.23 23.78 -10.89
CA ASP A 292 9.08 24.45 -11.88
C ASP A 292 8.64 25.89 -12.15
N ARG A 293 7.34 26.21 -11.98
CA ARG A 293 6.80 27.57 -12.14
C ARG A 293 6.98 28.45 -10.90
N GLN A 294 6.74 27.91 -9.72
CA GLN A 294 6.73 28.70 -8.48
C GLN A 294 8.11 28.79 -7.84
N GLY A 295 9.09 27.98 -8.28
CA GLY A 295 10.42 27.91 -7.67
C GLY A 295 10.40 27.43 -6.22
N THR A 296 9.25 26.94 -5.76
CA THR A 296 9.08 26.41 -4.41
C THR A 296 9.59 24.98 -4.37
N PRO A 297 10.39 24.59 -3.36
CA PRO A 297 10.97 23.25 -3.29
C PRO A 297 9.96 22.13 -2.99
N TYR A 298 8.65 22.41 -2.99
CA TYR A 298 7.57 21.54 -2.50
C TYR A 298 7.64 20.09 -2.98
N CYS A 299 8.18 19.79 -4.18
CA CYS A 299 8.41 18.41 -4.61
C CYS A 299 9.73 18.19 -5.36
N GLN A 300 10.67 17.47 -4.75
CA GLN A 300 11.89 17.10 -5.46
C GLN A 300 11.60 15.95 -6.44
N SER A 301 11.91 16.15 -7.71
CA SER A 301 11.88 15.09 -8.71
C SER A 301 13.02 14.14 -8.43
N PHE A 302 12.74 12.85 -8.37
CA PHE A 302 13.81 11.87 -8.31
C PHE A 302 14.52 11.80 -9.65
N GLU A 303 15.76 12.32 -9.71
CA GLU A 303 16.61 12.23 -10.92
C GLU A 303 17.07 10.79 -11.22
N SER A 304 16.96 9.90 -10.23
CA SER A 304 17.39 8.49 -10.33
C SER A 304 16.37 7.60 -11.02
N SER A 305 16.86 6.61 -11.76
CA SER A 305 16.03 5.56 -12.38
C SER A 305 15.22 4.74 -11.35
N PRO A 306 14.08 4.12 -11.74
CA PRO A 306 13.29 3.27 -10.84
C PRO A 306 14.09 2.18 -10.13
N ALA A 307 15.03 1.53 -10.85
CA ALA A 307 15.89 0.49 -10.29
C ALA A 307 16.83 1.01 -9.20
N GLU A 308 17.34 2.23 -9.35
CA GLU A 308 18.19 2.87 -8.34
C GLU A 308 17.39 3.27 -7.10
N ARG A 309 16.14 3.75 -7.27
CA ARG A 309 15.23 4.03 -6.13
C ARG A 309 14.89 2.75 -5.38
N ALA A 310 14.46 1.71 -6.09
CA ALA A 310 14.20 0.40 -5.51
C ALA A 310 15.44 -0.17 -4.79
N GLY A 311 16.63 0.01 -5.36
CA GLY A 311 17.90 -0.36 -4.72
C GLY A 311 18.15 0.39 -3.40
N ARG A 312 17.84 1.68 -3.32
CA ARG A 312 17.95 2.46 -2.07
C ARG A 312 16.95 2.00 -1.02
N TYR A 313 15.69 1.75 -1.40
CA TYR A 313 14.69 1.19 -0.48
C TYR A 313 15.06 -0.21 0.00
N PHE A 314 15.63 -1.03 -0.88
CA PHE A 314 16.16 -2.35 -0.53
C PHE A 314 17.29 -2.25 0.50
N LEU A 315 18.26 -1.36 0.28
CA LEU A 315 19.33 -1.12 1.25
C LEU A 315 18.78 -0.58 2.57
N ALA A 316 17.75 0.28 2.54
CA ALA A 316 17.08 0.74 3.73
C ALA A 316 16.42 -0.40 4.52
N ALA A 317 15.69 -1.28 3.84
CA ALA A 317 15.09 -2.47 4.45
C ALA A 317 16.16 -3.41 5.07
N LEU A 318 17.31 -3.57 4.41
CA LEU A 318 18.40 -4.43 4.88
C LEU A 318 19.12 -3.87 6.12
N PHE A 319 19.33 -2.55 6.18
CA PHE A 319 20.11 -1.90 7.24
C PHE A 319 19.24 -1.22 8.32
N GLY A 320 17.91 -1.31 8.21
CA GLY A 320 16.97 -0.70 9.15
C GLY A 320 17.22 0.79 9.34
N ALA A 321 17.26 1.26 10.59
CA ALA A 321 17.44 2.69 10.92
C ALA A 321 18.71 3.32 10.33
N ALA A 322 19.78 2.55 10.12
CA ALA A 322 20.99 3.06 9.46
C ALA A 322 20.76 3.28 7.96
N GLY A 323 19.96 2.41 7.33
CA GLY A 323 19.57 2.50 5.94
C GLY A 323 18.44 3.50 5.68
N ASP A 324 17.56 3.75 6.66
CA ASP A 324 16.54 4.80 6.57
C ASP A 324 17.16 6.19 6.36
N ARG A 325 18.43 6.40 6.77
CA ARG A 325 19.18 7.64 6.45
C ARG A 325 19.58 7.76 4.98
N LEU A 326 19.59 6.65 4.24
CA LEU A 326 19.89 6.63 2.80
C LEU A 326 18.66 6.99 1.96
N VAL A 327 17.46 6.88 2.55
CA VAL A 327 16.19 7.23 1.94
C VAL A 327 15.78 8.58 2.52
N ARG A 328 15.69 9.61 1.68
CA ARG A 328 15.06 10.86 2.14
C ARG A 328 13.59 10.54 2.37
N PRO A 329 13.00 10.89 3.53
CA PRO A 329 11.56 10.86 3.65
C PRO A 329 11.00 11.74 2.53
N PRO A 330 10.00 11.28 1.76
CA PRO A 330 9.31 12.17 0.85
C PRO A 330 8.82 13.37 1.67
N GLU A 331 9.03 14.57 1.14
CA GLU A 331 8.46 15.77 1.73
C GLU A 331 6.94 15.61 1.75
N SER A 332 6.31 15.99 2.86
CA SER A 332 4.85 16.00 2.97
C SER A 332 4.29 16.81 1.80
N ASN A 333 3.38 16.21 1.03
CA ASN A 333 2.60 16.80 -0.07
C ASN A 333 3.02 16.44 -1.50
N CYS A 334 4.01 15.55 -1.69
CA CYS A 334 4.33 14.98 -3.01
C CYS A 334 3.61 13.67 -3.26
N PHE A 335 2.29 13.77 -3.34
CA PHE A 335 1.46 12.61 -3.64
C PHE A 335 1.67 12.15 -5.07
N TYR A 336 1.41 10.85 -5.27
CA TYR A 336 1.40 10.25 -6.58
C TYR A 336 0.32 10.88 -7.47
N GLN A 337 -0.86 11.13 -6.93
CA GLN A 337 -1.93 11.83 -7.65
C GLN A 337 -1.55 13.30 -7.91
N ASP A 338 -2.00 13.83 -9.04
CA ASP A 338 -1.97 15.27 -9.26
C ASP A 338 -2.80 15.95 -8.17
N SER A 339 -2.17 16.82 -7.38
CA SER A 339 -2.81 17.54 -6.28
C SER A 339 -2.82 19.04 -6.57
N LEU A 340 -3.96 19.68 -6.27
CA LEU A 340 -4.19 21.10 -6.49
C LEU A 340 -4.67 21.73 -5.18
N SER A 341 -3.91 22.69 -4.66
CA SER A 341 -4.35 23.47 -3.50
C SER A 341 -5.56 24.34 -3.87
N VAL A 342 -6.52 24.51 -2.98
CA VAL A 342 -7.66 25.42 -3.19
C VAL A 342 -7.19 26.86 -3.42
N LEU A 343 -6.11 27.28 -2.75
CA LEU A 343 -5.45 28.56 -3.01
C LEU A 343 -5.09 28.72 -4.49
N GLU A 344 -4.54 27.65 -5.08
CA GLU A 344 -4.14 27.63 -6.48
C GLU A 344 -5.37 27.62 -7.40
N LEU A 345 -6.36 26.76 -7.11
CA LEU A 345 -7.60 26.67 -7.88
C LEU A 345 -8.28 28.03 -8.00
N LEU A 346 -8.51 28.72 -6.88
CA LEU A 346 -9.23 29.99 -6.85
C LEU A 346 -8.38 31.13 -7.41
N SER A 347 -7.08 31.19 -7.10
CA SER A 347 -6.21 32.24 -7.62
C SER A 347 -6.06 32.18 -9.15
N GLN A 348 -5.97 30.99 -9.73
CA GLN A 348 -5.90 30.82 -11.19
C GLN A 348 -7.24 31.13 -11.84
N TYR A 349 -8.34 30.66 -11.25
CA TYR A 349 -9.69 30.94 -11.77
C TYR A 349 -9.98 32.45 -11.85
N HIS A 350 -9.58 33.23 -10.85
CA HIS A 350 -9.81 34.68 -10.84
C HIS A 350 -8.89 35.48 -11.77
N ARG A 351 -7.74 34.93 -12.18
CA ARG A 351 -6.82 35.59 -13.12
C ARG A 351 -7.26 35.47 -14.57
N ILE A 352 -8.10 34.49 -14.88
CA ILE A 352 -8.57 34.20 -16.24
C ILE A 352 -10.01 34.69 -16.34
N THR A 353 -10.47 35.12 -17.53
CA THR A 353 -11.90 35.33 -17.73
C THR A 353 -12.56 33.95 -17.64
N PRO A 354 -13.36 33.66 -16.60
CA PRO A 354 -13.89 32.32 -16.43
C PRO A 354 -14.74 31.97 -17.65
N PRO A 355 -14.71 30.71 -18.12
CA PRO A 355 -15.72 30.25 -19.05
C PRO A 355 -17.08 30.58 -18.45
N ALA A 356 -17.99 31.20 -19.22
CA ALA A 356 -19.35 31.45 -18.74
C ALA A 356 -19.90 30.14 -18.15
N PHE A 357 -20.62 30.19 -17.02
CA PHE A 357 -21.07 28.97 -16.35
C PHE A 357 -21.82 28.05 -17.32
N GLY A 358 -21.33 26.82 -17.52
CA GLY A 358 -21.86 25.86 -18.51
C GLY A 358 -21.24 25.96 -19.92
N VAL A 359 -20.42 26.98 -20.19
CA VAL A 359 -19.60 27.19 -21.40
C VAL A 359 -18.13 26.88 -21.10
N GLY A 360 -17.88 25.81 -20.33
CA GLY A 360 -16.56 25.18 -20.29
C GLY A 360 -16.13 24.77 -21.71
N PRO A 361 -14.84 24.47 -21.93
CA PRO A 361 -14.35 24.03 -23.22
C PRO A 361 -15.27 22.93 -23.77
N GLN A 362 -15.77 23.13 -25.00
CA GLN A 362 -16.74 22.21 -25.60
C GLN A 362 -16.12 20.83 -25.83
N ASN A 363 -14.80 20.78 -25.89
CA ASN A 363 -14.02 19.56 -26.03
C ASN A 363 -12.76 19.72 -25.17
N CYS A 364 -12.56 18.87 -24.16
CA CYS A 364 -11.31 18.81 -23.40
C CYS A 364 -10.10 18.48 -24.30
N ASP A 365 -10.34 18.02 -25.53
CA ASP A 365 -9.33 17.65 -26.52
C ASP A 365 -8.94 18.78 -27.49
N ALA A 366 -9.66 19.91 -27.52
CA ALA A 366 -9.53 20.91 -28.59
C ALA A 366 -8.61 22.09 -28.27
N LEU A 367 -7.94 22.13 -27.12
CA LEU A 367 -7.19 23.31 -26.70
C LEU A 367 -5.67 23.19 -26.85
N GLY A 368 -5.13 24.12 -27.66
CA GLY A 368 -3.70 24.35 -27.83
C GLY A 368 -3.12 25.30 -26.78
N ASP A 369 -1.78 25.39 -26.79
CA ASP A 369 -0.85 25.92 -25.76
C ASP A 369 -1.09 27.36 -25.23
N GLY A 370 -2.28 27.65 -24.68
CA GLY A 370 -2.66 28.92 -24.09
C GLY A 370 -2.18 29.10 -22.65
N ILE A 371 -1.44 30.18 -22.39
CA ILE A 371 -0.80 30.45 -21.10
C ILE A 371 -1.84 30.91 -20.06
N GLY A 372 -2.52 29.96 -19.40
CA GLY A 372 -3.40 30.22 -18.24
C GLY A 372 -4.48 29.15 -18.04
N SER A 373 -5.41 29.02 -19.00
CA SER A 373 -6.50 28.04 -18.95
C SER A 373 -6.00 26.61 -19.05
N ASP A 374 -4.91 26.38 -19.79
CA ASP A 374 -4.27 25.08 -19.97
C ASP A 374 -3.94 24.39 -18.65
N PHE A 375 -3.61 25.13 -17.60
CA PHE A 375 -3.16 24.51 -16.35
C PHE A 375 -4.29 23.82 -15.59
N LEU A 376 -5.35 24.57 -15.28
CA LEU A 376 -6.52 24.01 -14.60
C LEU A 376 -7.26 23.04 -15.51
N GLU A 377 -7.31 23.33 -16.81
CA GLU A 377 -7.96 22.45 -17.77
C GLU A 377 -7.27 21.09 -17.87
N LYS A 378 -5.93 21.05 -18.02
CA LYS A 378 -5.16 19.80 -18.03
C LYS A 378 -5.33 18.98 -16.76
N ARG A 379 -5.69 19.60 -15.64
CA ARG A 379 -5.86 18.95 -14.33
C ARG A 379 -7.30 18.68 -13.93
N LEU A 380 -8.31 19.29 -14.56
CA LEU A 380 -9.71 19.14 -14.13
C LEU A 380 -10.61 18.62 -15.26
N CYS A 381 -10.35 19.00 -16.51
CA CYS A 381 -11.19 18.61 -17.64
C CYS A 381 -11.08 17.12 -17.92
N GLY A 382 -12.22 16.42 -17.97
CA GLY A 382 -12.25 14.99 -18.27
C GLY A 382 -11.58 14.10 -17.23
N ARG A 383 -11.27 14.62 -16.04
CA ARG A 383 -10.70 13.88 -14.91
C ARG A 383 -11.72 13.61 -13.82
N VAL A 384 -11.43 12.65 -12.95
CA VAL A 384 -12.11 12.48 -11.67
C VAL A 384 -11.47 13.45 -10.68
N VAL A 385 -12.26 14.34 -10.11
CA VAL A 385 -11.77 15.29 -9.11
C VAL A 385 -12.18 14.81 -7.72
N MET A 386 -11.25 14.75 -6.78
CA MET A 386 -11.51 14.39 -5.40
C MET A 386 -11.15 15.57 -4.50
N LEU A 387 -12.15 16.20 -3.89
CA LEU A 387 -12.00 17.35 -3.03
C LEU A 387 -11.92 16.89 -1.57
N GLY A 388 -10.86 17.27 -0.85
CA GLY A 388 -10.75 16.99 0.58
C GLY A 388 -9.91 18.01 1.35
N MET A 389 -9.59 17.69 2.61
CA MET A 389 -8.91 18.60 3.54
C MET A 389 -7.57 18.02 4.02
N ASP A 390 -6.58 18.89 4.19
CA ASP A 390 -5.28 18.58 4.79
C ASP A 390 -4.89 19.71 5.77
N LEU A 391 -5.57 19.74 6.92
CA LEU A 391 -5.38 20.77 7.95
C LEU A 391 -4.83 20.15 9.23
N VAL A 392 -3.84 20.79 9.81
CA VAL A 392 -3.24 20.42 11.09
C VAL A 392 -4.30 20.52 12.18
N GLY A 393 -4.46 19.42 12.93
CA GLY A 393 -5.45 19.32 14.00
C GLY A 393 -6.79 18.74 13.57
N ILE A 394 -7.02 18.55 12.26
CA ILE A 394 -8.08 17.69 11.74
C ILE A 394 -7.48 16.31 11.51
N ASN A 395 -7.86 15.33 12.32
CA ASN A 395 -7.33 13.97 12.21
C ASN A 395 -8.02 13.19 11.09
N ASP A 396 -7.88 13.67 9.85
CA ASP A 396 -8.32 12.99 8.62
C ASP A 396 -7.10 12.61 7.77
N THR A 397 -6.19 11.85 8.38
CA THR A 397 -4.98 11.39 7.71
C THR A 397 -4.84 9.89 7.86
N MET A 398 -4.41 9.23 6.79
CA MET A 398 -4.21 7.79 6.70
C MET A 398 -2.72 7.46 6.55
N PRO A 399 -2.26 6.34 7.11
CA PRO A 399 -0.89 5.88 6.90
C PRO A 399 -0.68 5.37 5.46
N SER A 400 0.42 5.80 4.86
CA SER A 400 0.96 5.35 3.59
C SER A 400 2.40 4.87 3.82
N PRO A 401 2.74 3.63 3.46
CA PRO A 401 4.11 3.14 3.52
C PRO A 401 5.09 4.05 2.77
N VAL A 402 4.67 4.62 1.65
CA VAL A 402 5.55 5.41 0.79
C VAL A 402 5.60 6.86 1.26
N HIS A 403 4.44 7.49 1.47
CA HIS A 403 4.35 8.94 1.70
C HIS A 403 4.25 9.36 3.17
N GLY A 404 4.27 8.43 4.12
CA GLY A 404 4.03 8.76 5.53
C GLY A 404 2.53 8.93 5.80
N ARG A 405 2.10 10.03 6.41
CA ARG A 405 0.65 10.29 6.58
C ARG A 405 0.15 11.08 5.38
N VAL A 406 -0.97 10.66 4.80
CA VAL A 406 -1.64 11.33 3.67
C VAL A 406 -3.06 11.71 4.05
N PRO A 407 -3.68 12.75 3.47
CA PRO A 407 -5.09 13.06 3.67
C PRO A 407 -6.02 11.89 3.33
N GLY A 408 -7.16 11.76 4.02
CA GLY A 408 -8.17 10.73 3.77
C GLY A 408 -8.61 10.66 2.30
N VAL A 409 -8.83 11.83 1.68
CA VAL A 409 -9.15 11.93 0.25
C VAL A 409 -8.06 11.37 -0.67
N VAL A 410 -6.78 11.50 -0.31
CA VAL A 410 -5.66 10.94 -1.11
C VAL A 410 -5.66 9.42 -1.01
N TRP A 411 -6.05 8.87 0.13
CA TRP A 411 -6.21 7.44 0.33
C TRP A 411 -7.37 6.87 -0.51
N HIS A 412 -8.49 7.59 -0.62
CA HIS A 412 -9.58 7.30 -1.57
C HIS A 412 -9.12 7.38 -3.03
N ALA A 413 -8.32 8.39 -3.36
CA ALA A 413 -7.76 8.55 -4.71
C ALA A 413 -6.82 7.41 -5.08
N GLN A 414 -6.00 6.93 -4.14
CA GLN A 414 -5.13 5.78 -4.34
C GLN A 414 -5.93 4.48 -4.51
N ALA A 415 -7.02 4.30 -3.77
CA ALA A 415 -7.90 3.14 -3.96
C ALA A 415 -8.54 3.14 -5.35
N LEU A 416 -9.02 4.29 -5.81
CA LEU A 416 -9.57 4.41 -7.16
C LEU A 416 -8.50 4.15 -8.23
N ASP A 417 -7.30 4.69 -8.07
CA ASP A 417 -6.16 4.41 -8.97
C ASP A 417 -5.87 2.91 -9.07
N ASN A 418 -5.78 2.20 -7.94
CA ASN A 418 -5.57 0.76 -7.93
C ASN A 418 -6.70 0.00 -8.66
N LEU A 419 -7.96 0.44 -8.51
CA LEU A 419 -9.08 -0.14 -9.27
C LEU A 419 -9.01 0.17 -10.77
N LEU A 420 -8.61 1.38 -11.17
CA LEU A 420 -8.46 1.73 -12.58
C LEU A 420 -7.32 0.93 -13.24
N VAL A 421 -6.22 0.73 -12.52
CA VAL A 421 -5.05 -0.01 -12.99
C VAL A 421 -5.26 -1.52 -13.01
N TYR A 422 -5.88 -2.10 -11.97
CA TYR A 422 -5.96 -3.56 -11.82
C TYR A 422 -7.37 -4.14 -11.97
N GLY A 423 -8.41 -3.30 -11.91
CA GLY A 423 -9.81 -3.74 -11.93
C GLY A 423 -10.12 -4.76 -10.85
N PRO A 424 -10.84 -5.85 -11.17
CA PRO A 424 -11.11 -6.96 -10.23
C PRO A 424 -9.85 -7.73 -9.76
N ASP A 425 -8.70 -7.57 -10.44
CA ASP A 425 -7.43 -8.24 -10.11
C ASP A 425 -6.53 -7.38 -9.19
N TYR A 426 -7.15 -6.46 -8.43
CA TYR A 426 -6.47 -5.63 -7.45
C TYR A 426 -5.74 -6.45 -6.38
N LEU A 427 -4.70 -5.86 -5.81
CA LEU A 427 -3.94 -6.46 -4.73
C LEU A 427 -4.84 -6.65 -3.50
N ARG A 428 -4.96 -7.88 -2.98
CA ARG A 428 -5.92 -8.23 -1.93
C ARG A 428 -5.30 -9.05 -0.81
N GLN A 429 -6.03 -9.18 0.30
CA GLN A 429 -5.63 -10.10 1.37
C GLN A 429 -5.64 -11.56 0.88
N PRO A 430 -4.66 -12.39 1.26
CA PRO A 430 -4.70 -13.82 1.00
C PRO A 430 -5.91 -14.45 1.71
N PRO A 431 -6.64 -15.37 1.06
CA PRO A 431 -7.76 -16.03 1.69
C PRO A 431 -7.29 -16.92 2.86
N THR A 432 -8.13 -17.03 3.88
CA THR A 432 -7.94 -17.98 4.97
C THR A 432 -8.09 -19.41 4.47
N VAL A 433 -7.16 -20.29 4.85
CA VAL A 433 -7.11 -21.69 4.39
C VAL A 433 -7.44 -22.65 5.53
N PHE A 434 -6.74 -22.55 6.66
CA PHE A 434 -6.86 -23.51 7.77
C PHE A 434 -6.56 -22.88 9.12
N MET A 435 -7.44 -23.06 10.12
CA MET A 435 -7.26 -22.57 11.49
C MET A 435 -6.80 -21.11 11.57
N ASN A 436 -7.48 -20.21 10.84
CA ASN A 436 -7.14 -18.78 10.69
C ASN A 436 -5.79 -18.47 10.01
N ALA A 437 -5.04 -19.48 9.55
CA ALA A 437 -3.88 -19.25 8.71
C ALA A 437 -4.32 -18.98 7.26
N ASP A 438 -3.83 -17.89 6.70
CA ASP A 438 -4.02 -17.52 5.30
C ASP A 438 -3.03 -18.23 4.35
N MET A 439 -3.25 -18.08 3.04
CA MET A 439 -2.34 -18.64 2.02
C MET A 439 -0.92 -18.07 2.13
N GLY A 440 -0.76 -16.84 2.60
CA GLY A 440 0.52 -16.20 2.85
C GLY A 440 1.33 -16.91 3.92
N SER A 441 0.69 -17.24 5.04
CA SER A 441 1.26 -18.05 6.12
C SER A 441 1.77 -19.40 5.61
N ALA A 442 1.01 -20.08 4.73
CA ALA A 442 1.44 -21.34 4.14
C ALA A 442 2.68 -21.17 3.24
N PHE A 443 2.74 -20.08 2.48
CA PHE A 443 3.90 -19.73 1.65
C PHE A 443 5.13 -19.44 2.51
N GLU A 444 5.01 -18.66 3.58
CA GLU A 444 6.09 -18.38 4.54
C GLU A 444 6.67 -19.66 5.14
N ILE A 445 5.81 -20.55 5.62
CA ILE A 445 6.22 -21.84 6.20
C ILE A 445 6.97 -22.68 5.14
N GLY A 446 6.48 -22.68 3.90
CA GLY A 446 7.16 -23.33 2.77
C GLY A 446 8.54 -22.75 2.51
N LEU A 447 8.68 -21.43 2.50
CA LEU A 447 9.94 -20.73 2.28
C LEU A 447 10.94 -21.00 3.40
N LEU A 448 10.49 -20.96 4.67
CA LEU A 448 11.28 -21.34 5.85
C LEU A 448 11.76 -22.78 5.74
N PHE A 449 10.89 -23.71 5.35
CA PHE A 449 11.26 -25.12 5.18
C PHE A 449 12.38 -25.28 4.14
N VAL A 450 12.26 -24.64 2.98
CA VAL A 450 13.29 -24.67 1.93
C VAL A 450 14.61 -24.08 2.42
N ALA A 451 14.56 -22.95 3.13
CA ALA A 451 15.75 -22.33 3.71
C ALA A 451 16.46 -23.25 4.74
N LEU A 452 15.70 -23.85 5.65
CA LEU A 452 16.21 -24.78 6.65
C LEU A 452 16.82 -26.04 6.01
N LEU A 453 16.17 -26.58 4.99
CA LEU A 453 16.65 -27.73 4.23
C LEU A 453 17.97 -27.38 3.51
N GLY A 454 18.04 -26.23 2.86
CA GLY A 454 19.25 -25.72 2.20
C GLY A 454 20.42 -25.55 3.17
N ALA A 455 20.16 -24.99 4.36
CA ALA A 455 21.15 -24.87 5.42
C ALA A 455 21.67 -26.25 5.89
N ALA A 456 20.78 -27.21 6.11
CA ALA A 456 21.15 -28.57 6.52
C ALA A 456 21.99 -29.30 5.46
N ILE A 457 21.64 -29.16 4.18
CA ILE A 457 22.41 -29.74 3.05
C ILE A 457 23.80 -29.11 3.00
N THR A 458 23.89 -27.78 3.12
CA THR A 458 25.14 -27.02 3.09
C THR A 458 26.06 -27.41 4.24
N ALA A 459 25.54 -27.47 5.47
CA ALA A 459 26.28 -27.91 6.65
C ALA A 459 26.87 -29.33 6.45
N ARG A 460 26.09 -30.25 5.88
CA ARG A 460 26.55 -31.61 5.58
C ARG A 460 27.61 -31.64 4.49
N TRP A 461 27.48 -30.82 3.45
CA TRP A 461 28.48 -30.70 2.38
C TRP A 461 29.81 -30.17 2.93
N ILE A 462 29.78 -29.13 3.77
CA ILE A 462 30.97 -28.58 4.44
C ILE A 462 31.63 -29.64 5.33
N LYS A 463 30.84 -30.38 6.15
CA LYS A 463 31.36 -31.46 7.00
C LYS A 463 32.07 -32.53 6.18
N ARG A 464 31.48 -32.98 5.06
CA ARG A 464 32.10 -33.95 4.15
C ARG A 464 33.40 -33.44 3.54
N ARG A 465 33.47 -32.15 3.20
CA ARG A 465 34.68 -31.55 2.62
C ARG A 465 35.83 -31.48 3.63
N ARG A 466 35.53 -31.19 4.91
CA ARG A 466 36.50 -31.22 6.02
C ARG A 466 36.99 -32.63 6.35
N SER A 467 36.15 -33.66 6.18
CA SER A 467 36.54 -35.05 6.39
C SER A 467 37.50 -35.60 5.34
N ARG A 468 37.89 -34.83 4.31
CA ARG A 468 39.03 -35.21 3.48
C ARG A 468 40.30 -34.98 4.30
N PRO A 469 41.11 -36.03 4.58
CA PRO A 469 42.28 -35.93 5.43
C PRO A 469 43.31 -35.02 4.78
N GLN A 470 43.32 -33.75 5.16
CA GLN A 470 44.50 -32.92 5.00
C GLN A 470 45.53 -33.48 5.96
N HIS A 471 46.71 -33.83 5.45
CA HIS A 471 47.87 -34.17 6.27
C HIS A 471 48.22 -32.92 7.07
N ALA A 472 47.65 -32.79 8.27
CA ALA A 472 47.94 -31.69 9.16
C ALA A 472 49.39 -31.85 9.66
N PRO A 473 50.26 -30.83 9.52
CA PRO A 473 51.53 -30.81 10.21
C PRO A 473 51.29 -30.86 11.72
N ALA A 474 52.18 -31.57 12.44
CA ALA A 474 52.06 -31.88 13.85
C ALA A 474 51.71 -30.64 14.72
N SER A 475 50.76 -30.87 15.63
CA SER A 475 50.22 -29.98 16.64
C SER A 475 51.17 -28.88 17.14
N ALA A 476 50.96 -27.65 16.69
CA ALA A 476 51.38 -26.47 17.44
C ALA A 476 50.30 -26.17 18.47
N SER A 477 50.63 -26.32 19.76
CA SER A 477 49.76 -25.91 20.86
C SER A 477 49.46 -24.41 20.76
N LEU A 478 48.18 -24.04 20.87
CA LEU A 478 47.79 -22.63 20.93
C LEU A 478 48.46 -21.96 22.14
N PRO A 479 49.14 -20.81 21.98
CA PRO A 479 49.78 -20.10 23.08
C PRO A 479 48.74 -19.62 24.11
N ALA A 480 49.14 -19.56 25.38
CA ALA A 480 48.27 -19.11 26.45
C ALA A 480 47.81 -17.66 26.23
N TRP A 481 46.58 -17.30 26.65
CA TRP A 481 46.00 -15.96 26.48
C TRP A 481 46.89 -14.81 26.98
N SER A 482 47.78 -15.08 27.94
CA SER A 482 48.78 -14.14 28.42
C SER A 482 49.87 -13.79 27.39
N GLU A 483 50.27 -14.74 26.54
CA GLU A 483 51.28 -14.51 25.48
C GLU A 483 50.70 -13.79 24.26
N LEU A 484 49.39 -13.95 24.02
CA LEU A 484 48.66 -13.24 22.96
C LEU A 484 48.54 -11.72 23.22
N ALA A 485 48.58 -11.29 24.48
CA ALA A 485 48.50 -9.88 24.85
C ALA A 485 49.78 -9.10 24.50
N GLU A 486 50.94 -9.76 24.47
CA GLU A 486 52.23 -9.13 24.16
C GLU A 486 52.54 -9.08 22.65
N GLN A 487 51.72 -9.71 21.81
CA GLN A 487 51.96 -9.83 20.37
C GLN A 487 50.88 -9.12 19.55
N PRO A 488 51.02 -7.81 19.28
CA PRO A 488 50.00 -7.02 18.57
C PRO A 488 49.69 -7.55 17.15
N HIS A 489 50.62 -8.25 16.52
CA HIS A 489 50.40 -8.84 15.19
C HIS A 489 49.40 -10.01 15.22
N LEU A 490 49.33 -10.79 16.31
CA LEU A 490 48.34 -11.86 16.47
C LEU A 490 46.94 -11.27 16.70
N LEU A 491 46.82 -10.18 17.45
CA LEU A 491 45.55 -9.45 17.62
C LEU A 491 45.06 -8.87 16.28
N ILE A 492 45.95 -8.32 15.46
CA ILE A 492 45.62 -7.85 14.11
C ILE A 492 45.15 -9.02 13.23
N GLN A 493 45.85 -10.16 13.24
CA GLN A 493 45.46 -11.33 12.46
C GLN A 493 44.10 -11.91 12.92
N ALA A 494 43.86 -11.99 14.23
CA ALA A 494 42.57 -12.39 14.78
C ALA A 494 41.46 -11.42 14.37
N GLY A 495 41.72 -10.10 14.44
CA GLY A 495 40.79 -9.06 13.99
C GLY A 495 40.46 -9.18 12.49
N VAL A 496 41.47 -9.37 11.63
CA VAL A 496 41.28 -9.58 10.19
C VAL A 496 40.52 -10.89 9.92
N GLY A 497 40.80 -11.96 10.67
CA GLY A 497 40.09 -13.23 10.58
C GLY A 497 38.61 -13.10 10.94
N LEU A 498 38.29 -12.42 12.04
CA LEU A 498 36.92 -12.12 12.45
C LEU A 498 36.20 -11.25 11.42
N ALA A 499 36.86 -10.22 10.90
CA ALA A 499 36.31 -9.36 9.85
C ALA A 499 35.98 -10.16 8.58
N TRP A 500 36.84 -11.10 8.18
CA TRP A 500 36.59 -11.99 7.04
C TRP A 500 35.41 -12.94 7.26
N ILE A 501 35.26 -13.50 8.47
CA ILE A 501 34.13 -14.35 8.82
C ILE A 501 32.84 -13.53 8.79
N ALA A 502 32.85 -12.33 9.39
CA ALA A 502 31.72 -11.41 9.38
C ALA A 502 31.32 -11.04 7.95
N ALA A 503 32.28 -10.70 7.08
CA ALA A 503 32.01 -10.40 5.67
C ALA A 503 31.36 -11.58 4.94
N LYS A 504 31.82 -12.82 5.16
CA LYS A 504 31.21 -14.01 4.57
C LYS A 504 29.78 -14.24 5.07
N LEU A 505 29.53 -14.08 6.37
CA LEU A 505 28.20 -14.20 6.94
C LEU A 505 27.26 -13.13 6.36
N LEU A 506 27.75 -11.89 6.21
CA LEU A 506 27.00 -10.80 5.61
C LEU A 506 26.63 -11.11 4.16
N VAL A 507 27.58 -11.57 3.34
CA VAL A 507 27.31 -11.95 1.93
C VAL A 507 26.28 -13.09 1.86
N VAL A 508 26.41 -14.13 2.68
CA VAL A 508 25.42 -15.22 2.68
C VAL A 508 24.05 -14.73 3.14
N GLY A 509 24.00 -13.89 4.17
CA GLY A 509 22.76 -13.27 4.63
C GLY A 509 22.09 -12.45 3.53
N ALA A 510 22.86 -11.61 2.83
CA ALA A 510 22.36 -10.84 1.69
C ALA A 510 21.82 -11.74 0.56
N VAL A 511 22.49 -12.86 0.25
CA VAL A 511 21.99 -13.82 -0.75
C VAL A 511 20.68 -14.48 -0.31
N ILE A 512 20.59 -14.94 0.94
CA ILE A 512 19.35 -15.53 1.49
C ILE A 512 18.22 -14.50 1.43
N PHE A 513 18.49 -13.27 1.84
CA PHE A 513 17.54 -12.17 1.81
C PHE A 513 17.06 -11.86 0.38
N CYS A 514 17.96 -11.75 -0.60
CA CYS A 514 17.61 -11.54 -2.00
C CYS A 514 16.76 -12.69 -2.58
N LEU A 515 17.06 -13.94 -2.22
CA LEU A 515 16.28 -15.09 -2.69
C LEU A 515 14.86 -15.08 -2.12
N ILE A 516 14.72 -14.77 -0.83
CA ILE A 516 13.43 -14.67 -0.15
C ILE A 516 12.62 -13.51 -0.73
N LEU A 517 13.22 -12.32 -0.84
CA LEU A 517 12.58 -11.16 -1.44
C LEU A 517 12.18 -11.41 -2.90
N GLY A 518 13.04 -12.05 -3.69
CA GLY A 518 12.72 -12.40 -5.07
C GLY A 518 11.56 -13.39 -5.17
N ALA A 519 11.50 -14.38 -4.28
CA ALA A 519 10.37 -15.31 -4.20
C ALA A 519 9.07 -14.58 -3.80
N GLU A 520 9.15 -13.62 -2.89
CA GLU A 520 8.01 -12.81 -2.46
C GLU A 520 7.48 -11.90 -3.59
N ILE A 521 8.38 -11.22 -4.32
CA ILE A 521 8.01 -10.40 -5.49
C ILE A 521 7.29 -11.27 -6.54
N ILE A 522 7.78 -12.49 -6.78
CA ILE A 522 7.13 -13.44 -7.69
C ILE A 522 5.75 -13.85 -7.15
N TYR A 523 5.65 -14.15 -5.86
CA TYR A 523 4.39 -14.51 -5.20
C TYR A 523 3.35 -13.41 -5.35
N VAL A 524 3.68 -12.17 -4.99
CA VAL A 524 2.80 -10.99 -5.10
C VAL A 524 2.39 -10.75 -6.55
N SER A 525 3.34 -10.82 -7.49
CA SER A 525 3.08 -10.58 -8.91
C SER A 525 2.14 -11.62 -9.53
N LEU A 526 2.26 -12.89 -9.13
CA LEU A 526 1.45 -13.98 -9.69
C LEU A 526 0.09 -14.13 -9.00
N SER A 527 0.05 -13.94 -7.68
CA SER A 527 -1.15 -14.21 -6.88
C SER A 527 -2.04 -12.98 -6.68
N ARG A 528 -1.48 -11.77 -6.87
CA ARG A 528 -2.11 -10.50 -6.50
C ARG A 528 -2.54 -10.47 -5.02
N TYR A 529 -1.84 -11.23 -4.18
CA TYR A 529 -1.96 -11.08 -2.74
C TYR A 529 -0.93 -10.08 -2.23
N GLU A 530 -1.27 -9.43 -1.13
CA GLU A 530 -0.34 -8.58 -0.40
C GLU A 530 0.95 -9.32 0.00
N PRO A 531 2.02 -8.57 0.30
CA PRO A 531 3.27 -9.14 0.79
C PRO A 531 3.08 -9.92 2.10
N ASN A 532 3.73 -11.07 2.22
CA ASN A 532 3.84 -11.84 3.47
C ASN A 532 5.01 -11.32 4.35
N ASN A 533 5.25 -11.99 5.48
CA ASN A 533 6.26 -11.65 6.49
C ASN A 533 7.66 -12.10 6.06
N TRP A 534 8.07 -11.64 4.89
CA TRP A 534 9.33 -12.04 4.27
C TRP A 534 10.54 -11.59 5.11
N LEU A 535 10.45 -10.51 5.89
CA LEU A 535 11.51 -10.09 6.82
C LEU A 535 11.63 -11.06 7.99
N GLY A 536 10.51 -11.50 8.57
CA GLY A 536 10.49 -12.51 9.62
C GLY A 536 11.11 -13.83 9.14
N VAL A 537 10.70 -14.28 7.94
CA VAL A 537 11.26 -15.48 7.31
C VAL A 537 12.76 -15.34 7.04
N ALA A 538 13.20 -14.21 6.48
CA ALA A 538 14.62 -13.96 6.22
C ALA A 538 15.46 -13.91 7.50
N SER A 539 14.93 -13.31 8.57
CA SER A 539 15.61 -13.21 9.87
C SER A 539 15.80 -14.58 10.51
N ILE A 540 14.76 -15.42 10.51
CA ILE A 540 14.82 -16.80 11.04
C ILE A 540 15.78 -17.65 10.20
N ALA A 541 15.71 -17.56 8.88
CA ALA A 541 16.61 -18.26 7.97
C ALA A 541 18.09 -17.89 8.23
N TYR A 542 18.37 -16.59 8.38
CA TYR A 542 19.71 -16.09 8.66
C TYR A 542 20.24 -16.54 10.02
N ALA A 543 19.44 -16.39 11.09
CA ALA A 543 19.83 -16.80 12.44
C ALA A 543 20.12 -18.31 12.50
N THR A 544 19.28 -19.12 11.84
CA THR A 544 19.46 -20.57 11.79
C THR A 544 20.75 -20.95 11.04
N PHE A 545 21.04 -20.28 9.93
CA PHE A 545 22.28 -20.49 9.19
C PHE A 545 23.52 -20.16 10.03
N GLY A 546 23.50 -19.01 10.73
CA GLY A 546 24.57 -18.60 11.64
C GLY A 546 24.81 -19.61 12.79
N PHE A 547 23.74 -20.10 13.42
CA PHE A 547 23.82 -21.10 14.48
C PHE A 547 24.44 -22.43 14.00
N MET A 548 24.05 -22.90 12.80
CA MET A 548 24.63 -24.12 12.22
C MET A 548 26.13 -23.98 11.98
N ILE A 549 26.59 -22.82 11.48
CA ILE A 549 28.02 -22.55 11.27
C ILE A 549 28.79 -22.53 12.59
N SER A 550 28.28 -21.83 13.61
CA SER A 550 28.94 -21.72 14.92
C SER A 550 29.13 -23.08 15.60
N ARG A 551 28.11 -23.95 15.53
CA ARG A 551 28.22 -25.30 16.10
C ARG A 551 29.26 -26.15 15.38
N MET A 552 29.48 -25.91 14.09
CA MET A 552 30.50 -26.61 13.31
C MET A 552 31.92 -26.12 13.60
N SER A 553 32.13 -24.95 14.20
CA SER A 553 33.45 -24.49 14.65
C SER A 553 33.83 -25.01 16.03
N GLY A 554 32.87 -25.27 16.92
CA GLY A 554 33.17 -25.61 18.33
C GLY A 554 33.48 -27.09 18.64
N GLN A 555 33.37 -28.00 17.68
CA GLN A 555 33.43 -29.45 17.94
C GLN A 555 34.83 -30.07 17.72
N GLY A 556 35.90 -29.28 17.87
CA GLY A 556 37.27 -29.66 17.52
C GLY A 556 38.15 -30.22 18.65
N ASP A 557 37.90 -29.90 19.93
CA ASP A 557 38.95 -30.03 20.96
C ASP A 557 38.60 -30.81 22.24
N THR A 558 37.40 -31.37 22.38
CA THR A 558 37.02 -32.01 23.67
C THR A 558 37.31 -33.51 23.79
N ASP A 559 37.72 -34.19 22.72
CA ASP A 559 37.87 -35.65 22.73
C ASP A 559 39.32 -36.12 23.01
N GLY A 560 40.21 -35.22 23.43
CA GLY A 560 41.64 -35.51 23.69
C GLY A 560 42.06 -35.59 25.17
N ALA A 561 41.14 -35.47 26.12
CA ALA A 561 41.45 -35.45 27.55
C ALA A 561 40.64 -36.50 28.33
N THR A 562 40.92 -37.78 28.07
CA THR A 562 40.68 -38.90 29.00
C THR A 562 41.76 -39.95 28.84
#